data_AF-A0AAZ3QC05-F1
#
_entry.id   AF-A0AAZ3QC05-F1
#
_cell.length_a   1.000
_cell.length_b   1.000
_cell.length_c   1.000
_cell.angle_alpha   90.00
_cell.angle_beta   90.00
_cell.angle_gamma   90.00
#
_symmetry.space_group_name_H-M   'P 1'
#
loop_
_entity.id
_entity.type
_entity.pdbx_description
1 polymer ?
#
loop_
_entity_poly.entity_id
_entity_poly.type
_entity_poly.pdbx_seq_one_letter_code
_entity_poly.pdbx_strand_id
1 'polypeptide(L)'
;MVDNKAPSTYLHCHLKMKKIQMEQERLMELERDNRLLVSRIARTMGTKGGLDNWNKYQPKPRDNVISCTFPHCVSSVSADLRNRELVKISLENQAILKKINMTKSVYDHRTWLDDFKVTRGYVNRLLKYPEQPMPPKQHKMLNLV
;
A
#
# COMPACT_ATOMS: atom_id res chain seq x y z
N MET A 1 65.34 -34.29 -60.09
CA MET A 1 65.91 -34.05 -58.74
C MET A 1 64.79 -33.51 -57.88
N VAL A 2 64.50 -34.16 -56.75
CA VAL A 2 63.46 -33.75 -55.80
C VAL A 2 64.10 -32.82 -54.77
N ASP A 3 63.50 -31.66 -54.54
CA ASP A 3 63.97 -30.71 -53.53
C ASP A 3 63.59 -31.21 -52.13
N ASN A 4 64.59 -31.34 -51.25
CA ASN A 4 64.49 -31.83 -49.87
C ASN A 4 64.73 -30.72 -48.84
N LYS A 5 64.69 -29.44 -49.21
CA LYS A 5 64.90 -28.36 -48.24
C LYS A 5 63.72 -28.21 -47.28
N ALA A 6 64.03 -27.86 -46.04
CA ALA A 6 63.02 -27.64 -45.01
C ALA A 6 62.05 -26.51 -45.44
N PRO A 7 60.73 -26.70 -45.28
CA PRO A 7 59.76 -25.65 -45.61
C PRO A 7 60.02 -24.40 -44.77
N SER A 8 59.75 -23.22 -45.36
CA SER A 8 59.90 -21.94 -44.67
C SER A 8 58.98 -21.87 -43.46
N THR A 9 59.55 -21.55 -42.30
CA THR A 9 58.80 -21.37 -41.06
C THR A 9 58.21 -19.96 -41.01
N TYR A 10 56.89 -19.88 -40.86
CA TYR A 10 56.19 -18.60 -40.74
C TYR A 10 55.87 -18.29 -39.27
N LEU A 11 56.00 -17.02 -38.89
CA LEU A 11 55.77 -16.56 -37.52
C LEU A 11 54.38 -16.90 -36.98
N HIS A 12 53.35 -16.91 -37.85
CA HIS A 12 51.98 -17.24 -37.45
C HIS A 12 51.78 -18.72 -37.06
N CYS A 13 52.71 -19.62 -37.44
CA CYS A 13 52.71 -21.01 -36.97
C CYS A 13 53.16 -21.12 -35.51
N HIS A 14 54.03 -20.21 -35.06
CA HIS A 14 54.59 -20.20 -33.69
C HIS A 14 53.84 -19.22 -32.77
N LEU A 15 53.31 -18.12 -33.31
CA LEU A 15 52.50 -17.14 -32.60
C LEU A 15 51.05 -17.18 -33.06
N LYS A 16 50.19 -17.72 -32.20
CA LYS A 16 48.73 -17.70 -32.40
C LYS A 16 48.18 -16.31 -32.06
N MET A 17 48.28 -15.36 -32.98
CA MET A 17 47.89 -13.96 -32.78
C MET A 17 46.46 -13.81 -32.21
N LYS A 18 45.49 -14.57 -32.74
CA LYS A 18 44.10 -14.55 -32.22
C LYS A 18 43.99 -14.99 -30.76
N LYS A 19 44.81 -15.96 -30.33
CA LYS A 19 44.84 -16.42 -28.94
C LYS A 19 45.37 -15.33 -28.02
N ILE A 20 46.45 -14.66 -28.43
CA ILE A 20 47.05 -13.54 -27.68
C ILE A 20 46.05 -12.39 -27.57
N GLN A 21 45.39 -12.04 -28.67
CA GLN A 21 44.38 -10.98 -28.68
C GLN A 21 43.20 -11.28 -27.74
N MET A 22 42.63 -12.49 -27.80
CA MET A 22 41.53 -12.87 -26.89
C MET A 22 41.94 -12.82 -25.41
N GLU A 23 43.17 -13.22 -25.09
CA GLU A 23 43.68 -13.14 -23.72
C GLU A 23 43.85 -11.69 -23.28
N GLN A 24 44.36 -10.82 -24.15
CA GLN A 24 44.47 -9.39 -23.86
C GLN A 24 43.10 -8.74 -23.63
N GLU A 25 42.11 -9.05 -24.47
CA GLU A 25 40.74 -8.55 -24.32
C GLU A 25 40.12 -8.99 -22.99
N ARG A 26 40.29 -10.27 -22.62
CA ARG A 26 39.84 -10.81 -21.34
C ARG A 26 40.51 -10.12 -20.15
N LEU A 27 41.83 -9.88 -20.21
CA LEU A 27 42.57 -9.20 -19.16
C LEU A 27 42.12 -7.73 -19.02
N MET A 28 41.86 -7.04 -20.12
CA MET A 28 41.35 -5.66 -20.09
C MET A 28 39.97 -5.57 -19.41
N GLU A 29 39.07 -6.51 -19.68
CA GLU A 29 37.76 -6.58 -19.03
C GLU A 29 37.90 -6.82 -17.52
N LEU A 30 38.75 -7.79 -17.14
CA LEU A 30 39.03 -8.12 -15.74
C LEU A 30 39.63 -6.93 -14.98
N GLU A 31 40.58 -6.20 -15.58
CA GLU A 31 41.15 -5.00 -14.96
C GLU A 31 40.14 -3.87 -14.79
N ARG A 32 39.26 -3.67 -15.78
CA ARG A 32 38.17 -2.69 -15.70
C ARG A 32 37.22 -3.02 -14.56
N ASP A 33 36.82 -4.29 -14.45
CA ASP A 33 35.92 -4.75 -13.40
C ASP A 33 36.57 -4.66 -12.02
N ASN A 34 37.85 -5.00 -11.89
CA ASN A 34 38.60 -4.82 -10.66
C ASN A 34 38.63 -3.35 -10.22
N ARG A 35 38.88 -2.42 -11.14
CA ARG A 35 38.84 -0.97 -10.83
C ARG A 35 37.46 -0.53 -10.36
N LEU A 36 36.40 -1.01 -11.01
CA LEU A 36 35.02 -0.68 -10.64
C LEU A 36 34.67 -1.25 -9.25
N LEU A 37 35.06 -2.50 -8.99
CA LEU A 37 34.85 -3.17 -7.71
C LEU A 37 35.54 -2.41 -6.57
N VAL A 38 36.82 -2.07 -6.75
CA VAL A 38 37.58 -1.28 -5.76
C VAL A 38 36.91 0.08 -5.51
N SER A 39 36.45 0.77 -6.56
CA SER A 39 35.74 2.05 -6.42
C SER A 39 34.44 1.91 -5.59
N ARG A 40 33.65 0.86 -5.85
CA ARG A 40 32.41 0.58 -5.11
C ARG A 40 32.70 0.22 -3.65
N ILE A 41 33.68 -0.65 -3.40
CA ILE A 41 34.09 -1.03 -2.04
C ILE A 41 34.59 0.20 -1.28
N ALA A 42 35.46 1.02 -1.88
CA ALA A 42 35.96 2.23 -1.24
C ALA A 42 34.81 3.20 -0.86
N ARG A 43 33.81 3.33 -1.74
CA ARG A 43 32.60 4.12 -1.45
C ARG A 43 31.81 3.55 -0.27
N THR A 44 31.55 2.24 -0.27
CA THR A 44 30.83 1.57 0.83
C THR A 44 31.60 1.64 2.14
N MET A 45 32.91 1.43 2.12
CA MET A 45 33.79 1.49 3.29
C MET A 45 33.89 2.91 3.86
N GLY A 46 33.84 3.94 3.00
CA GLY A 46 33.81 5.34 3.42
C GLY A 46 32.48 5.77 4.06
N THR A 47 31.38 5.10 3.72
CA THR A 47 30.08 5.34 4.36
C THR A 47 29.96 4.55 5.67
N LYS A 48 29.64 5.22 6.78
CA LYS A 48 29.41 4.58 8.10
C LYS A 48 28.09 3.79 8.18
N GLY A 49 27.74 3.02 7.15
CA GLY A 49 26.53 2.20 7.11
C GLY A 49 25.21 2.97 6.91
N GLY A 50 25.28 4.21 6.40
CA GLY A 50 24.07 4.96 6.05
C GLY A 50 23.44 4.43 4.77
N LEU A 51 22.36 3.67 4.89
CA LEU A 51 21.46 3.39 3.76
C LEU A 51 20.74 4.69 3.40
N ASP A 52 20.70 5.06 2.12
CA ASP A 52 19.96 6.25 1.64
C ASP A 52 18.42 6.05 1.64
N ASN A 53 17.93 4.99 2.31
CA ASN A 53 16.52 4.67 2.46
C ASN A 53 15.80 5.63 3.43
N TRP A 54 16.24 6.89 3.50
CA TRP A 54 15.47 7.92 4.14
C TRP A 54 14.40 8.36 3.15
N ASN A 55 13.27 7.66 3.14
CA ASN A 55 12.09 8.18 2.51
C ASN A 55 11.67 9.41 3.31
N LYS A 56 12.10 10.60 2.87
CA LYS A 56 11.69 11.88 3.43
C LYS A 56 10.23 12.13 3.05
N TYR A 57 9.32 11.30 3.54
CA TYR A 57 7.92 11.66 3.71
C TYR A 57 7.87 12.74 4.80
N GLN A 58 8.33 13.94 4.47
CA GLN A 58 7.94 15.09 5.27
C GLN A 58 6.45 15.30 4.96
N PRO A 59 5.53 15.12 5.94
CA PRO A 59 4.19 15.63 5.77
C PRO A 59 4.36 17.14 5.54
N LYS A 60 3.94 17.64 4.38
CA LYS A 60 3.86 19.09 4.15
C LYS A 60 3.04 19.66 5.33
N PRO A 61 3.58 20.59 6.13
CA PRO A 61 2.78 21.30 7.10
C PRO A 61 1.61 21.95 6.37
N ARG A 62 0.43 21.96 6.98
CA ARG A 62 -0.82 22.45 6.39
C ARG A 62 -0.85 23.97 6.17
N ASP A 63 0.24 24.67 6.46
CA ASP A 63 0.31 26.11 6.42
C ASP A 63 1.35 26.53 5.36
N ASN A 64 0.85 27.23 4.34
CA ASN A 64 1.56 27.71 3.17
C ASN A 64 2.77 28.60 3.51
N VAL A 65 3.97 28.05 3.75
CA VAL A 65 5.21 28.84 3.72
C VAL A 65 6.39 27.98 3.24
N ILE A 66 6.82 28.29 2.01
CA ILE A 66 8.20 28.26 1.47
C ILE A 66 8.85 26.92 1.11
N SER A 67 8.97 26.76 -0.22
CA SER A 67 10.01 26.10 -1.02
C SER A 67 10.77 24.90 -0.43
N CYS A 68 10.41 23.71 -0.89
CA CYS A 68 11.36 22.61 -0.97
C CYS A 68 12.13 22.76 -2.29
N THR A 69 13.33 23.32 -2.25
CA THR A 69 14.23 23.51 -3.41
C THR A 69 14.95 22.22 -3.85
N PHE A 70 14.46 21.05 -3.45
CA PHE A 70 15.09 19.76 -3.75
C PHE A 70 14.28 18.95 -4.79
N PRO A 71 14.90 18.47 -5.88
CA PRO A 71 14.18 17.82 -7.00
C PRO A 71 13.66 16.41 -6.71
N HIS A 72 13.82 15.87 -5.50
CA HIS A 72 13.50 14.49 -5.20
C HIS A 72 12.37 14.37 -4.16
N CYS A 73 11.21 14.86 -4.54
CA CYS A 73 9.94 14.65 -3.85
C CYS A 73 9.03 13.76 -4.70
N VAL A 74 9.47 12.51 -4.93
CA VAL A 74 8.66 11.50 -5.63
C VAL A 74 7.69 10.88 -4.62
N SER A 75 6.56 11.58 -4.40
CA SER A 75 5.45 11.05 -3.60
C SER A 75 4.08 11.49 -4.12
N SER A 76 4.03 12.06 -5.34
CA SER A 76 2.80 12.53 -5.96
C SER A 76 1.86 11.37 -6.31
N VAL A 77 2.36 10.25 -6.83
CA VAL A 77 1.52 9.14 -7.33
C VAL A 77 0.64 8.51 -6.23
N SER A 78 1.21 8.23 -5.06
CA SER A 78 0.44 7.64 -3.94
C SER A 78 -0.43 8.66 -3.21
N ALA A 79 -0.01 9.94 -3.18
CA ALA A 79 -0.80 11.03 -2.63
C ALA A 79 -2.03 11.33 -3.50
N ASP A 80 -1.87 11.32 -4.82
CA ASP A 80 -2.96 11.54 -5.78
C ASP A 80 -3.98 10.41 -5.73
N LEU A 81 -3.53 9.16 -5.63
CA LEU A 81 -4.42 8.02 -5.45
C LEU A 81 -5.21 8.14 -4.14
N ARG A 82 -4.54 8.47 -3.03
CA ARG A 82 -5.18 8.70 -1.72
C ARG A 82 -6.20 9.84 -1.79
N ASN A 83 -5.88 10.94 -2.46
CA ASN A 83 -6.78 12.08 -2.62
C ASN A 83 -8.03 11.71 -3.41
N ARG A 84 -7.88 10.92 -4.48
CA ARG A 84 -9.03 10.41 -5.27
C ARG A 84 -9.94 9.51 -4.43
N GLU A 85 -9.36 8.59 -3.66
CA GLU A 85 -10.13 7.73 -2.75
C GLU A 85 -10.86 8.55 -1.67
N LEU A 86 -10.22 9.58 -1.10
CA LEU A 86 -10.87 10.47 -0.13
C LEU A 86 -12.08 11.20 -0.72
N VAL A 87 -11.96 11.70 -1.95
CA VAL A 87 -13.08 12.35 -2.65
C VAL A 87 -14.22 11.35 -2.90
N LYS A 88 -13.89 10.14 -3.35
CA LYS A 88 -14.86 9.07 -3.58
C LYS A 88 -15.63 8.72 -2.30
N ILE A 89 -14.91 8.45 -1.20
CA ILE A 89 -15.51 8.15 0.11
C ILE A 89 -16.41 9.30 0.57
N SER A 90 -15.99 10.56 0.36
CA SER A 90 -16.79 11.72 0.74
C SER A 90 -18.12 11.79 -0.02
N LEU A 91 -18.09 11.54 -1.34
CA LEU A 91 -19.30 11.52 -2.16
C LEU A 91 -20.24 10.37 -1.79
N GLU A 92 -19.69 9.17 -1.55
CA GLU A 92 -20.46 8.00 -1.10
C GLU A 92 -21.11 8.25 0.26
N ASN A 93 -20.38 8.83 1.22
CA ASN A 93 -20.91 9.20 2.53
C ASN A 93 -22.04 10.23 2.42
N GLN A 94 -21.91 11.23 1.54
CA GLN A 94 -22.98 12.19 1.29
C GLN A 94 -24.23 11.53 0.69
N ALA A 95 -24.07 10.58 -0.23
CA ALA A 95 -25.18 9.84 -0.82
C ALA A 95 -25.91 8.97 0.22
N ILE A 96 -25.15 8.27 1.07
CA ILE A 96 -25.70 7.46 2.18
C ILE A 96 -26.47 8.36 3.15
N LEU A 97 -25.89 9.50 3.55
CA LEU A 97 -26.54 10.43 4.47
C LEU A 97 -27.86 10.97 3.89
N LYS A 98 -27.87 11.34 2.61
CA LYS A 98 -29.10 11.74 1.91
C LYS A 98 -30.14 10.63 1.96
N LYS A 99 -29.76 9.38 1.68
CA LYS A 99 -30.67 8.23 1.74
C LYS A 99 -31.23 8.00 3.14
N ILE A 100 -30.40 8.07 4.18
CA ILE A 100 -30.82 7.95 5.57
C ILE A 100 -31.83 9.05 5.92
N ASN A 101 -31.53 10.30 5.55
CA ASN A 101 -32.42 11.43 5.86
C ASN A 101 -33.75 11.39 5.08
N MET A 102 -33.74 10.86 3.86
CA MET A 102 -34.96 10.71 3.05
C MET A 102 -35.84 9.54 3.51
N THR A 103 -35.24 8.51 4.11
CA THR A 103 -35.96 7.32 4.57
C THR A 103 -36.52 7.56 5.96
N LYS A 104 -37.85 7.57 6.12
CA LYS A 104 -38.47 7.59 7.44
C LYS A 104 -38.39 6.21 8.10
N SER A 105 -38.25 6.16 9.41
CA SER A 105 -38.34 4.89 10.14
C SER A 105 -39.74 4.29 9.99
N VAL A 106 -39.81 3.01 9.62
CA VAL A 106 -41.07 2.25 9.60
C VAL A 106 -41.62 2.07 11.03
N TYR A 107 -40.72 2.09 12.02
CA TYR A 107 -41.05 1.99 13.42
C TYR A 107 -41.38 3.36 14.02
N ASP A 108 -42.65 3.58 14.37
CA ASP A 108 -43.10 4.67 15.23
C ASP A 108 -43.76 4.08 16.48
N HIS A 109 -43.03 4.13 17.60
CA HIS A 109 -43.46 3.56 18.87
C HIS A 109 -44.77 4.16 19.39
N ARG A 110 -45.10 5.40 19.01
CA ARG A 110 -46.35 6.05 19.42
C ARG A 110 -47.54 5.37 18.76
N THR A 111 -47.49 5.22 17.44
CA THR A 111 -48.51 4.50 16.67
C THR A 111 -48.67 3.08 17.19
N TRP A 112 -47.55 2.38 17.42
CA TRP A 112 -47.58 1.01 17.94
C TRP A 112 -48.19 0.93 19.34
N LEU A 113 -47.92 1.89 20.21
CA LEU A 113 -48.50 1.93 21.56
C LEU A 113 -50.02 2.15 21.49
N ASP A 114 -50.47 3.03 20.61
CA ASP A 114 -51.90 3.31 20.44
C ASP A 114 -52.65 2.12 19.81
N ASP A 115 -52.07 1.49 18.79
CA ASP A 115 -52.59 0.25 18.20
C ASP A 115 -52.64 -0.88 19.23
N PHE A 116 -51.61 -0.97 20.09
CA PHE A 116 -51.57 -1.93 21.18
C PHE A 116 -52.70 -1.69 22.19
N LYS A 117 -52.96 -0.44 22.60
CA LYS A 117 -54.09 -0.10 23.49
C LYS A 117 -55.43 -0.48 22.87
N VAL A 118 -55.63 -0.19 21.59
CA VAL A 118 -56.86 -0.54 20.86
C VAL A 118 -57.04 -2.06 20.83
N THR A 119 -55.99 -2.79 20.44
CA THR A 119 -55.96 -4.26 20.41
C THR A 119 -56.25 -4.84 21.79
N ARG A 120 -55.64 -4.28 22.84
CA ARG A 120 -55.88 -4.66 24.23
C ARG A 120 -57.34 -4.49 24.63
N GLY A 121 -57.98 -3.42 24.17
CA GLY A 121 -59.42 -3.20 24.36
C GLY A 121 -60.29 -4.27 23.70
N TYR A 122 -59.97 -4.70 22.48
CA TYR A 122 -60.66 -5.82 21.83
C TYR A 122 -60.47 -7.13 22.57
N VAL A 123 -59.23 -7.43 22.96
CA VAL A 123 -58.88 -8.62 23.74
C VAL A 123 -59.70 -8.66 25.04
N ASN A 124 -59.74 -7.58 25.81
CA ASN A 124 -60.55 -7.51 27.03
C ASN A 124 -62.04 -7.80 26.81
N ARG A 125 -62.60 -7.44 25.64
CA ARG A 125 -64.01 -7.72 25.30
C ARG A 125 -64.24 -9.16 24.85
N LEU A 126 -63.25 -9.79 24.22
CA LEU A 126 -63.35 -11.15 23.65
C LEU A 126 -62.94 -12.24 24.66
N LEU A 127 -62.16 -11.88 25.67
CA LEU A 127 -61.70 -12.83 26.67
C LEU A 127 -62.84 -13.29 27.58
N LYS A 128 -63.07 -14.61 27.63
CA LYS A 128 -64.01 -15.25 28.55
C LYS A 128 -63.60 -15.10 30.03
N TYR A 129 -62.30 -14.90 30.29
CA TYR A 129 -61.73 -14.71 31.62
C TYR A 129 -60.78 -13.51 31.62
N PRO A 130 -60.89 -12.59 32.59
CA PRO A 130 -60.05 -11.39 32.63
C PRO A 130 -58.58 -11.74 32.88
N GLU A 131 -57.68 -11.01 32.23
CA GLU A 131 -56.24 -11.17 32.48
C GLU A 131 -55.89 -10.73 33.90
N GLN A 132 -55.15 -11.59 34.60
CA GLN A 132 -54.61 -11.29 35.92
C GLN A 132 -53.44 -10.29 35.77
N PRO A 133 -53.28 -9.33 36.70
CA PRO A 133 -52.14 -8.43 36.66
C PRO A 133 -50.84 -9.24 36.70
N MET A 134 -50.07 -9.15 35.62
CA MET A 134 -48.75 -9.77 35.55
C MET A 134 -47.84 -9.13 36.61
N PRO A 135 -47.08 -9.91 37.40
CA PRO A 135 -46.15 -9.35 38.36
C PRO A 135 -45.11 -8.49 37.63
N PRO A 136 -44.65 -7.37 38.24
CA PRO A 136 -43.67 -6.50 37.63
C PRO A 136 -42.40 -7.28 37.29
N LYS A 137 -41.97 -7.20 36.03
CA LYS A 137 -40.72 -7.83 35.58
C LYS A 137 -39.55 -7.11 36.26
N GLN A 138 -38.81 -7.81 37.10
CA GLN A 138 -37.58 -7.29 37.69
C GLN A 138 -36.54 -7.11 36.57
N HIS A 139 -36.27 -5.86 36.18
CA HIS A 139 -35.13 -5.56 35.33
C HIS A 139 -33.87 -5.69 36.17
N LYS A 140 -33.09 -6.75 35.96
CA LYS A 140 -31.71 -6.80 36.46
C LYS A 140 -30.93 -5.71 35.73
N MET A 141 -30.55 -4.65 36.46
CA MET A 141 -29.55 -3.71 35.99
C MET A 141 -28.26 -4.51 35.77
N LEU A 142 -27.87 -4.69 34.52
CA LEU A 142 -26.53 -5.17 34.20
C LEU A 142 -25.58 -4.04 34.59
N ASN A 143 -24.87 -4.21 35.71
CA ASN A 143 -23.76 -3.34 36.06
C ASN A 143 -22.72 -3.49 34.96
N LEU A 144 -22.57 -2.46 34.12
CA LEU A 144 -21.40 -2.34 33.26
C LEU A 144 -20.20 -2.11 34.18
N VAL A 145 -19.25 -3.04 34.13
CA VAL A 145 -17.87 -2.88 34.62
C VAL A 145 -17.10 -2.03 33.62
#